data_AF-A0A1E7FV43-F1
#
_entry.id   AF-A0A1E7FV43-F1
#
_cell.length_a   1.000
_cell.length_b   1.000
_cell.length_c   1.000
_cell.angle_alpha   90.00
_cell.angle_beta   90.00
_cell.angle_gamma   90.00
#
_symmetry.space_group_name_H-M   'P 1'
#
loop_
_entity.id
_entity.type
_entity.pdbx_description
1 polymer ?
#
loop_
_entity_poly.entity_id
_entity_poly.type
_entity_poly.pdbx_seq_one_letter_code
_entity_poly.pdbx_strand_id
1 'polypeptide(L)'
;MSSQGFKDAGGEVIKPVMVSVEAPSTLPAGYTFEAFLNDDKNRPFVCEVPEGGVKEGEKFFTPLPASMHDDLIQAPTGKWKDGLCDCFSVGICHPSLWCAFFCSKISLAQIMTRMSLTWLGEHGQRVATQNTFKVMVLLFASYIVFSVSLSIASLDYTTGNAPLFIVIMKMIGSILFFLWSMYSLCRTRQNVRAQYSIPEERCVGCEDLCCAFFCTCCTLSQMARHTGEYETYPGTYCSTTGHPPGTPLTV
;
A
#
# COMPACT_ATOMS: atom_id res chain seq x y z
N MET A 1 -30.03 0.94 -18.86
CA MET A 1 -29.40 1.82 -19.87
C MET A 1 -28.08 1.20 -20.30
N SER A 2 -27.81 1.15 -21.60
CA SER A 2 -26.60 0.54 -22.17
C SER A 2 -25.34 1.28 -21.69
N SER A 3 -24.43 0.59 -21.00
CA SER A 3 -23.12 1.12 -20.63
C SER A 3 -22.28 1.27 -21.90
N GLN A 4 -22.31 2.45 -22.52
CA GLN A 4 -21.38 2.81 -23.58
C GLN A 4 -19.97 2.82 -22.97
N GLY A 5 -19.19 1.78 -23.26
CA GLY A 5 -17.78 1.73 -22.91
C GLY A 5 -17.03 2.86 -23.63
N PHE A 6 -16.30 3.67 -22.87
CA PHE A 6 -15.45 4.72 -23.41
C PHE A 6 -14.21 4.08 -24.03
N LYS A 7 -13.84 4.52 -25.24
CA LYS A 7 -12.65 4.04 -25.96
C LYS A 7 -11.53 5.07 -25.87
N ASP A 8 -10.30 4.64 -25.64
CA ASP A 8 -9.13 5.52 -25.69
C ASP A 8 -8.76 5.91 -27.14
N ALA A 9 -7.73 6.76 -27.30
CA ALA A 9 -7.24 7.19 -28.62
C ALA A 9 -6.69 6.03 -29.49
N GLY A 10 -6.46 4.84 -28.89
CA GLY A 10 -6.08 3.60 -29.54
C GLY A 10 -7.25 2.65 -29.84
N GLY A 11 -8.48 2.98 -29.40
CA GLY A 11 -9.68 2.17 -29.60
C GLY A 11 -9.93 1.09 -28.54
N GLU A 12 -9.14 1.01 -27.48
CA GLU A 12 -9.35 0.08 -26.36
C GLU A 12 -10.47 0.56 -25.45
N VAL A 13 -11.36 -0.36 -25.05
CA VAL A 13 -12.47 -0.07 -24.13
C VAL A 13 -11.88 0.12 -22.73
N ILE A 14 -11.81 1.38 -22.28
CA ILE A 14 -11.41 1.73 -20.93
C ILE A 14 -12.52 1.23 -20.00
N LYS A 15 -12.21 0.24 -19.16
CA LYS A 15 -13.10 -0.15 -18.07
C LYS A 15 -13.13 1.01 -17.08
N PRO A 16 -14.32 1.51 -16.69
CA PRO A 16 -14.41 2.61 -15.75
C PRO A 16 -13.76 2.19 -14.43
N VAL A 17 -12.89 3.06 -13.90
CA VAL A 17 -12.29 2.86 -12.59
C VAL A 17 -13.39 2.89 -11.54
N MET A 18 -13.55 1.78 -10.82
CA MET A 18 -14.56 1.65 -9.77
C MET A 18 -13.97 2.10 -8.45
N VAL A 19 -14.64 3.01 -7.76
CA VAL A 19 -14.24 3.48 -6.42
C VAL A 19 -15.22 2.98 -5.38
N SER A 20 -14.71 2.60 -4.21
CA SER A 20 -15.54 2.22 -3.06
C SER A 20 -16.00 3.48 -2.33
N VAL A 21 -17.31 3.68 -2.26
CA VAL A 21 -17.96 4.81 -1.60
C VAL A 21 -18.79 4.30 -0.44
N GLU A 22 -18.74 5.01 0.69
CA GLU A 22 -19.54 4.72 1.88
C GLU A 22 -20.79 5.61 1.87
N ALA A 23 -21.96 5.00 2.00
CA ALA A 23 -23.23 5.72 1.95
C ALA A 23 -23.43 6.56 3.22
N PRO A 24 -23.69 7.89 3.09
CA PRO A 24 -23.83 8.79 4.24
C PRO A 24 -25.13 8.57 5.03
N SER A 25 -26.12 7.94 4.40
CA SER A 25 -27.42 7.62 4.98
C SER A 25 -28.03 6.45 4.19
N THR A 26 -29.18 5.96 4.63
CA THR A 26 -29.95 5.01 3.82
C THR A 26 -30.54 5.75 2.63
N LEU A 27 -30.13 5.39 1.41
CA LEU A 27 -30.48 6.08 0.17
C LEU A 27 -31.17 5.12 -0.82
N PRO A 28 -32.23 5.57 -1.52
CA PRO A 28 -32.90 4.75 -2.53
C PRO A 28 -32.06 4.62 -3.81
N ALA A 29 -32.35 3.59 -4.60
CA ALA A 29 -31.71 3.38 -5.91
C ALA A 29 -31.86 4.60 -6.82
N GLY A 30 -30.81 4.92 -7.58
CA GLY A 30 -30.77 6.07 -8.51
C GLY A 30 -30.62 7.44 -7.84
N TYR A 31 -30.51 7.50 -6.50
CA TYR A 31 -30.16 8.74 -5.81
C TYR A 31 -28.72 9.13 -6.11
N THR A 32 -28.45 10.43 -6.22
CA THR A 32 -27.10 10.95 -6.45
C THR A 32 -26.64 11.80 -5.27
N PHE A 33 -25.38 11.66 -4.86
CA PHE A 33 -24.79 12.47 -3.81
C PHE A 33 -23.32 12.75 -4.08
N GLU A 34 -22.79 13.79 -3.45
CA GLU A 34 -21.38 14.16 -3.54
C GLU A 34 -20.56 13.30 -2.58
N ALA A 35 -19.55 12.61 -3.13
CA ALA A 35 -18.51 11.96 -2.34
C ALA A 35 -17.17 12.63 -2.59
N PHE A 36 -16.26 12.45 -1.63
CA PHE A 36 -14.92 13.01 -1.67
C PHE A 36 -13.92 11.87 -1.77
N LEU A 37 -13.08 11.92 -2.80
CA LEU A 37 -11.97 10.97 -2.92
C LEU A 37 -10.96 11.26 -1.80
N ASN A 38 -10.64 10.27 -0.97
CA ASN A 38 -9.64 10.40 0.09
C ASN A 38 -9.84 11.57 1.08
N ASP A 39 -11.09 11.98 1.36
CA ASP A 39 -11.44 13.16 2.19
C ASP A 39 -10.93 14.52 1.66
N ASP A 40 -10.58 14.61 0.37
CA ASP A 40 -10.28 15.90 -0.24
C ASP A 40 -11.58 16.70 -0.45
N LYS A 41 -11.94 17.51 0.55
CA LYS A 41 -13.14 18.35 0.55
C LYS A 41 -13.17 19.39 -0.58
N ASN A 42 -12.05 19.62 -1.26
CA ASN A 42 -11.97 20.62 -2.32
C ASN A 42 -12.48 20.09 -3.67
N ARG A 43 -12.72 18.78 -3.81
CA ARG A 43 -13.11 18.15 -5.09
C ARG A 43 -14.17 17.06 -4.90
N PRO A 44 -15.46 17.42 -4.80
CA PRO A 44 -16.55 16.46 -4.77
C PRO A 44 -16.74 15.80 -6.14
N PHE A 45 -17.14 14.54 -6.15
CA PHE A 45 -17.67 13.87 -7.34
C PHE A 45 -19.05 13.28 -7.06
N VAL A 46 -19.87 13.25 -8.11
CA VAL A 46 -21.25 12.76 -7.99
C VAL A 46 -21.27 11.24 -8.14
N CYS A 47 -21.78 10.57 -7.11
CA CYS A 47 -21.97 9.12 -7.07
C CYS A 47 -23.44 8.81 -7.30
N GLU A 48 -23.75 7.79 -8.10
CA GLU A 48 -25.10 7.26 -8.23
C GLU A 48 -25.25 5.97 -7.41
N VAL A 49 -26.35 5.88 -6.65
CA VAL A 49 -26.69 4.74 -5.81
C VAL A 49 -27.18 3.57 -6.69
N PRO A 50 -26.63 2.35 -6.54
CA PRO A 50 -26.97 1.20 -7.37
C PRO A 50 -28.43 0.74 -7.21
N GLU A 51 -28.88 -0.08 -8.16
CA GLU A 51 -30.18 -0.76 -8.08
C GLU A 51 -30.27 -1.59 -6.79
N GLY A 52 -31.34 -1.39 -6.02
CA GLY A 52 -31.53 -1.97 -4.68
C GLY A 52 -31.35 -0.99 -3.52
N GLY A 53 -30.78 0.20 -3.78
CA GLY A 53 -30.50 1.19 -2.74
C GLY A 53 -29.31 0.78 -1.87
N VAL A 54 -28.95 1.65 -0.92
CA VAL A 54 -27.85 1.43 0.02
C VAL A 54 -28.28 1.83 1.42
N LYS A 55 -27.80 1.14 2.44
CA LYS A 55 -28.01 1.50 3.85
C LYS A 55 -26.91 2.45 4.32
N GLU A 56 -27.20 3.22 5.36
CA GLU A 56 -26.20 4.07 6.01
C GLU A 56 -24.95 3.28 6.42
N GLY A 57 -23.77 3.77 6.05
CA GLY A 57 -22.49 3.10 6.29
C GLY A 57 -22.18 1.92 5.37
N GLU A 58 -23.09 1.56 4.45
CA GLU A 58 -22.86 0.51 3.47
C GLU A 58 -21.86 0.98 2.41
N LYS A 59 -20.89 0.11 2.10
CA LYS A 59 -19.93 0.36 1.03
C LYS A 59 -20.46 -0.22 -0.28
N PHE A 60 -20.48 0.61 -1.31
CA PHE A 60 -20.81 0.19 -2.66
C PHE A 60 -19.77 0.71 -3.65
N PHE A 61 -19.76 0.13 -4.85
CA PHE A 61 -18.85 0.53 -5.91
C PHE A 61 -19.59 1.40 -6.92
N THR A 62 -19.01 2.55 -7.26
CA THR A 62 -19.55 3.46 -8.26
C THR A 62 -18.44 3.79 -9.27
N PRO A 63 -18.77 3.94 -10.56
CA PRO A 63 -17.78 4.36 -11.56
C PRO A 63 -17.35 5.79 -11.26
N LEU A 64 -16.05 6.03 -11.23
CA LEU A 64 -15.52 7.37 -11.09
C LEU A 64 -15.76 8.16 -12.39
N PRO A 65 -16.10 9.47 -12.34
CA PRO A 65 -16.21 10.28 -13.54
C PRO A 65 -14.88 10.37 -14.29
N ALA A 66 -14.93 10.37 -15.63
CA ALA A 66 -13.75 10.50 -16.49
C ALA A 66 -12.96 11.80 -16.22
N SER A 67 -13.65 12.88 -15.80
CA SER A 67 -12.99 14.15 -15.42
C SER A 67 -12.09 14.05 -14.18
N MET A 68 -12.25 13.00 -13.36
CA MET A 68 -11.36 12.72 -12.23
C MET A 68 -10.35 11.61 -12.54
N HIS A 69 -10.43 10.96 -13.70
CA HIS A 69 -9.45 9.95 -14.12
C HIS A 69 -8.08 10.58 -14.41
N ASP A 70 -8.04 11.86 -14.82
CA ASP A 70 -6.80 12.59 -15.13
C ASP A 70 -5.90 12.82 -13.90
N ASP A 71 -6.50 12.89 -12.70
CA ASP A 71 -5.76 13.06 -11.45
C ASP A 71 -5.32 11.72 -10.83
N LEU A 72 -5.85 10.58 -11.29
CA LEU A 72 -5.45 9.27 -10.79
C LEU A 72 -4.23 8.76 -11.54
N ILE A 73 -3.21 8.38 -10.77
CA ILE A 73 -2.03 7.70 -11.32
C ILE A 73 -2.49 6.33 -11.85
N GLN A 74 -2.53 6.18 -13.18
CA GLN A 74 -2.89 4.92 -13.83
C GLN A 74 -1.66 4.00 -13.90
N ALA A 75 -1.54 3.12 -12.92
CA ALA A 75 -0.56 2.04 -12.97
C ALA A 75 -0.95 1.01 -14.06
N PRO A 76 0.03 0.40 -14.75
CA PRO A 76 -0.26 -0.59 -15.78
C PRO A 76 -0.98 -1.81 -15.18
N THR A 77 -2.07 -2.25 -15.81
CA THR A 77 -2.80 -3.46 -15.40
C THR A 77 -2.25 -4.68 -16.14
N GLY A 78 -2.22 -5.84 -15.48
CA GLY A 78 -1.79 -7.12 -16.05
C GLY A 78 -0.29 -7.36 -16.02
N LYS A 79 0.53 -6.37 -15.68
CA LYS A 79 1.99 -6.49 -15.56
C LYS A 79 2.56 -5.47 -14.58
N TRP A 80 3.74 -5.75 -14.03
CA TRP A 80 4.49 -4.77 -13.24
C TRP A 80 4.95 -3.58 -14.10
N LYS A 81 5.07 -2.39 -13.48
CA LYS A 81 5.59 -1.19 -14.16
C LYS A 81 7.04 -1.39 -14.62
N ASP A 82 7.82 -2.11 -13.81
CA ASP A 82 9.21 -2.48 -14.09
C ASP A 82 9.56 -3.85 -13.48
N GLY A 83 10.73 -4.37 -13.84
CA GLY A 83 11.24 -5.63 -13.35
C GLY A 83 11.67 -5.56 -11.88
N LEU A 84 11.69 -6.72 -11.22
CA LEU A 84 12.02 -6.81 -9.80
C LEU A 84 13.40 -6.19 -9.48
N CYS A 85 14.40 -6.45 -10.33
CA CYS A 85 15.77 -5.97 -10.13
C CYS A 85 16.03 -4.57 -10.72
N ASP A 86 15.03 -3.91 -11.30
CA ASP A 86 15.17 -2.57 -11.90
C ASP A 86 15.11 -1.47 -10.82
N CYS A 87 15.74 -1.74 -9.68
CA CYS A 87 15.69 -0.91 -8.47
C CYS A 87 16.17 0.53 -8.73
N PHE A 88 17.06 0.68 -9.71
CA PHE A 88 17.74 1.92 -10.08
C PHE A 88 17.09 2.66 -11.26
N SER A 89 15.92 2.22 -11.76
CA SER A 89 15.28 2.81 -12.94
C SER A 89 15.00 4.31 -12.80
N VAL A 90 14.65 4.77 -11.60
CA VAL A 90 14.39 6.20 -11.28
C VAL A 90 15.64 6.93 -10.77
N GLY A 91 16.75 6.19 -10.56
CA GLY A 91 18.03 6.73 -10.10
C GLY A 91 18.48 6.22 -8.72
N ILE A 92 19.80 6.23 -8.51
CA ILE A 92 20.44 5.68 -7.30
C ILE A 92 20.18 6.48 -6.02
N CYS A 93 19.89 7.77 -6.13
CA CYS A 93 19.57 8.64 -5.00
C CYS A 93 18.06 8.77 -4.75
N HIS A 94 17.23 8.02 -5.48
CA HIS A 94 15.79 8.20 -5.39
C HIS A 94 15.23 7.77 -4.02
N PRO A 95 14.31 8.54 -3.41
CA PRO A 95 13.76 8.23 -2.09
C PRO A 95 13.15 6.85 -1.96
N SER A 96 12.45 6.35 -2.99
CA SER A 96 11.84 5.02 -2.94
C SER A 96 12.86 3.90 -2.79
N LEU A 97 14.03 4.02 -3.42
CA LEU A 97 15.13 3.07 -3.31
C LEU A 97 15.75 3.11 -1.91
N TRP A 98 16.09 4.30 -1.43
CA TRP A 98 16.71 4.48 -0.12
C TRP A 98 15.78 4.06 1.02
N CYS A 99 14.49 4.39 0.92
CA CYS A 99 13.50 3.91 1.87
C CYS A 99 13.38 2.38 1.80
N ALA A 100 13.43 1.74 0.63
CA ALA A 100 13.38 0.28 0.54
C ALA A 100 14.62 -0.41 1.16
N PHE A 101 15.81 0.18 0.99
CA PHE A 101 17.08 -0.37 1.51
C PHE A 101 17.27 -0.11 3.01
N PHE A 102 17.14 1.14 3.45
CA PHE A 102 17.48 1.55 4.81
C PHE A 102 16.26 1.60 5.75
N CYS A 103 15.06 1.72 5.20
CA CYS A 103 13.83 1.89 5.98
C CYS A 103 12.69 1.01 5.44
N SER A 104 12.99 -0.28 5.17
CA SER A 104 12.08 -1.21 4.50
C SER A 104 10.65 -1.21 5.07
N LYS A 105 10.51 -1.06 6.40
CA LYS A 105 9.22 -1.00 7.09
C LYS A 105 8.45 0.30 6.81
N ILE A 106 9.15 1.41 6.66
CA ILE A 106 8.58 2.70 6.29
C ILE A 106 8.12 2.66 4.83
N SER A 107 8.94 2.10 3.93
CA SER A 107 8.56 1.89 2.53
C SER A 107 7.33 0.99 2.41
N LEU A 108 7.27 -0.10 3.17
CA LEU A 108 6.10 -0.97 3.25
C LEU A 108 4.86 -0.21 3.75
N ALA A 109 5.02 0.61 4.80
CA ALA A 109 3.94 1.43 5.35
C ALA A 109 3.41 2.47 4.34
N GLN A 110 4.29 3.07 3.54
CA GLN A 110 3.93 4.00 2.46
C GLN A 110 3.10 3.31 1.38
N ILE A 111 3.50 2.10 0.97
CA ILE A 111 2.77 1.29 -0.02
C ILE A 111 1.41 0.90 0.55
N MET A 112 1.35 0.35 1.76
CA MET A 112 0.08 -0.04 2.39
C MET A 112 -0.87 1.14 2.56
N THR A 113 -0.35 2.33 2.89
CA THR A 113 -1.21 3.51 3.05
C THR A 113 -1.78 4.00 1.72
N ARG A 114 -1.00 3.95 0.63
CA ARG A 114 -1.50 4.24 -0.73
C ARG A 114 -2.56 3.25 -1.17
N MET A 115 -2.32 1.96 -0.91
CA MET A 115 -3.23 0.86 -1.24
C MET A 115 -4.42 0.74 -0.28
N SER A 116 -4.57 1.65 0.68
CA SER A 116 -5.61 1.59 1.72
C SER A 116 -5.68 0.23 2.44
N LEU A 117 -4.51 -0.34 2.74
CA LEU A 117 -4.35 -1.58 3.49
C LEU A 117 -4.10 -1.28 4.97
N THR A 118 -4.50 -2.19 5.85
CA THR A 118 -4.17 -2.20 7.28
C THR A 118 -2.70 -2.58 7.48
N TRP A 119 -2.20 -2.48 8.72
CA TRP A 119 -0.82 -2.90 9.08
C TRP A 119 -0.55 -4.41 8.88
N LEU A 120 -1.60 -5.22 8.69
CA LEU A 120 -1.51 -6.64 8.31
C LEU A 120 -1.45 -6.87 6.79
N GLY A 121 -1.60 -5.81 5.98
CA GLY A 121 -1.68 -5.91 4.52
C GLY A 121 -3.05 -6.37 4.03
N GLU A 122 -4.12 -6.14 4.80
CA GLU A 122 -5.50 -6.50 4.42
C GLU A 122 -6.37 -5.25 4.24
N HIS A 123 -7.37 -5.32 3.37
CA HIS A 123 -8.38 -4.26 3.27
C HIS A 123 -9.20 -4.18 4.56
N GLY A 124 -9.40 -2.97 5.06
CA GLY A 124 -10.09 -2.75 6.34
C GLY A 124 -11.02 -1.55 6.32
N GLN A 125 -11.62 -1.27 7.49
CA GLN A 125 -12.39 -0.05 7.68
C GLN A 125 -11.47 1.18 7.58
N ARG A 126 -12.01 2.30 7.09
CA ARG A 126 -11.26 3.53 6.78
C ARG A 126 -10.41 4.03 7.95
N VAL A 127 -10.94 3.96 9.16
CA VAL A 127 -10.24 4.39 10.38
C VAL A 127 -8.99 3.54 10.64
N ALA A 128 -9.04 2.25 10.33
CA ALA A 128 -7.89 1.35 10.48
C ALA A 128 -6.83 1.61 9.39
N THR A 129 -7.25 1.90 8.15
CA THR A 129 -6.34 2.11 7.01
C THR A 129 -5.68 3.49 7.02
N GLN A 130 -6.40 4.54 7.44
CA GLN A 130 -5.85 5.90 7.59
C GLN A 130 -4.73 5.98 8.65
N ASN A 131 -4.80 5.12 9.67
CA ASN A 131 -3.79 5.05 10.72
C ASN A 131 -2.67 4.04 10.43
N THR A 132 -2.70 3.32 9.30
CA THR A 132 -1.72 2.28 8.98
C THR A 132 -0.28 2.77 9.06
N PHE A 133 0.03 3.91 8.45
CA PHE A 133 1.38 4.46 8.50
C PHE A 133 1.85 4.69 9.95
N LYS A 134 1.00 5.33 10.77
CA LYS A 134 1.31 5.61 12.18
C LYS A 134 1.50 4.31 12.97
N VAL A 135 0.62 3.33 12.78
CA VAL A 135 0.71 2.02 13.45
C VAL A 135 2.00 1.30 13.06
N MET A 136 2.36 1.27 11.77
CA MET A 136 3.58 0.65 11.28
C MET A 136 4.84 1.33 11.84
N VAL A 137 4.87 2.67 11.87
CA VAL A 137 5.97 3.44 12.46
C VAL A 137 6.10 3.13 13.96
N LEU A 138 4.98 3.09 14.70
CA LEU A 138 4.98 2.77 16.12
C LEU A 138 5.44 1.33 16.40
N LEU A 139 5.00 0.36 15.61
CA LEU A 139 5.45 -1.05 15.72
C LEU A 139 6.95 -1.19 15.41
N PHE A 140 7.45 -0.47 14.41
CA PHE A 140 8.87 -0.50 14.10
C PHE A 140 9.69 0.18 15.20
N ALA A 141 9.27 1.36 15.66
CA ALA A 141 9.93 2.08 16.74
C ALA A 141 9.96 1.27 18.05
N SER A 142 8.85 0.60 18.40
CA SER A 142 8.78 -0.24 19.60
C SER A 142 9.72 -1.44 19.52
N TYR A 143 9.83 -2.09 18.36
CA TYR A 143 10.81 -3.15 18.13
C TYR A 143 12.26 -2.66 18.25
N ILE A 144 12.58 -1.49 17.70
CA ILE A 144 13.92 -0.88 17.82
C ILE A 144 14.24 -0.59 19.29
N VAL A 145 13.32 0.03 20.04
CA VAL A 145 13.48 0.30 21.47
C VAL A 145 13.69 -0.99 22.26
N PHE A 146 12.89 -2.02 21.99
CA PHE A 146 13.03 -3.34 22.61
C PHE A 146 14.40 -3.98 22.32
N SER A 147 14.82 -3.99 21.06
CA SER A 147 16.09 -4.60 20.63
C SER A 147 17.31 -3.87 21.17
N VAL A 148 17.28 -2.53 21.16
CA VAL A 148 18.34 -1.68 21.73
C VAL A 148 18.41 -1.84 23.24
N SER A 149 17.27 -1.84 23.94
CA SER A 149 17.22 -2.02 25.40
C SER A 149 17.85 -3.35 25.84
N LEU A 150 17.53 -4.46 25.15
CA LEU A 150 18.16 -5.76 25.42
C LEU A 150 19.65 -5.77 25.07
N SER A 151 20.07 -5.03 24.04
CA SER A 151 21.47 -4.94 23.66
C SER A 151 22.26 -4.12 24.68
N ILE A 152 21.71 -3.03 25.21
CA ILE A 152 22.30 -2.24 26.31
C ILE A 152 22.40 -3.11 27.57
N ALA A 153 21.33 -3.81 27.95
CA ALA A 153 21.35 -4.72 29.10
C ALA A 153 22.39 -5.85 28.95
N SER A 154 22.76 -6.22 27.72
CA SER A 154 23.79 -7.23 27.47
C SER A 154 25.23 -6.70 27.57
N LEU A 155 25.44 -5.37 27.60
CA LEU A 155 26.79 -4.76 27.61
C LEU A 155 27.56 -5.03 28.91
N ASP A 156 26.85 -5.17 30.03
CA ASP A 156 27.47 -5.42 31.35
C ASP A 156 28.06 -6.83 31.47
N TYR A 157 27.79 -7.70 30.50
CA TYR A 157 28.27 -9.09 30.49
C TYR A 157 29.45 -9.25 29.53
N THR A 158 30.50 -9.94 30.00
CA THR A 158 31.60 -10.37 29.14
C THR A 158 31.08 -11.23 27.99
N THR A 159 31.71 -11.14 26.81
CA THR A 159 31.32 -11.89 25.61
C THR A 159 31.12 -13.39 25.91
N GLY A 160 29.89 -13.88 25.74
CA GLY A 160 29.51 -15.27 25.98
C GLY A 160 28.86 -15.56 27.35
N ASN A 161 28.87 -14.62 28.29
CA ASN A 161 28.29 -14.78 29.64
C ASN A 161 26.97 -14.02 29.85
N ALA A 162 26.34 -13.55 28.77
CA ALA A 162 25.04 -12.90 28.87
C ALA A 162 24.00 -13.91 29.42
N PRO A 163 23.10 -13.47 30.32
CA PRO A 163 22.03 -14.32 30.83
C PRO A 163 21.21 -14.91 29.69
N LEU A 164 20.95 -16.23 29.79
CA LEU A 164 20.23 -16.98 28.77
C LEU A 164 18.88 -16.34 28.42
N PHE A 165 18.19 -15.75 29.41
CA PHE A 165 16.91 -15.08 29.18
C PHE A 165 17.01 -13.88 28.22
N ILE A 166 18.09 -13.08 28.27
CA ILE A 166 18.29 -11.93 27.37
C ILE A 166 18.44 -12.43 25.93
N VAL A 167 19.26 -13.47 25.75
CA VAL A 167 19.50 -14.09 24.44
C VAL A 167 18.20 -14.68 23.88
N ILE A 168 17.45 -15.45 24.69
CA ILE A 168 16.18 -16.04 24.29
C ILE A 168 15.15 -14.95 23.93
N MET A 169 14.99 -13.91 24.75
CA MET A 169 14.04 -12.83 24.48
C MET A 169 14.39 -12.06 23.20
N LYS A 170 15.68 -11.81 22.96
CA LYS A 170 16.16 -11.17 21.72
C LYS A 170 15.88 -12.04 20.49
N MET A 171 16.12 -13.35 20.60
CA MET A 171 15.82 -14.32 19.54
C MET A 171 14.32 -14.40 19.24
N ILE A 172 13.48 -14.58 20.27
CA ILE A 172 12.01 -14.67 20.11
C ILE A 172 11.48 -13.39 19.49
N GLY A 173 11.84 -12.21 20.03
CA GLY A 173 11.37 -10.94 19.49
C GLY A 173 11.80 -10.71 18.05
N SER A 174 13.02 -11.09 17.68
CA SER A 174 13.51 -10.99 16.30
C SER A 174 12.78 -11.94 15.35
N ILE A 175 12.53 -13.18 15.76
CA ILE A 175 11.78 -14.16 14.96
C ILE A 175 10.34 -13.68 14.75
N LEU A 176 9.64 -13.26 15.81
CA LEU A 176 8.26 -12.78 15.70
C LEU A 176 8.15 -11.54 14.80
N PHE A 177 9.06 -10.57 14.96
CA PHE A 177 9.07 -9.38 14.13
C PHE A 177 9.39 -9.69 12.65
N PHE A 178 10.32 -10.64 12.42
CA PHE A 178 10.64 -11.12 11.07
C PHE A 178 9.44 -11.80 10.41
N LEU A 179 8.79 -12.74 11.10
CA LEU A 179 7.61 -13.46 10.59
C LEU A 179 6.46 -12.50 10.28
N TRP A 180 6.16 -11.58 11.20
CA TRP A 180 5.15 -10.55 10.98
C TRP A 180 5.50 -9.67 9.77
N SER A 181 6.74 -9.19 9.68
CA SER A 181 7.15 -8.35 8.54
C SER A 181 7.09 -9.09 7.21
N MET A 182 7.47 -10.36 7.18
CA MET A 182 7.39 -11.17 5.96
C MET A 182 5.94 -11.40 5.57
N TYR A 183 5.08 -11.77 6.52
CA TYR A 183 3.65 -11.92 6.30
C TYR A 183 3.04 -10.64 5.72
N SER A 184 3.25 -9.48 6.39
CA SER A 184 2.71 -8.19 5.96
C SER A 184 3.21 -7.79 4.55
N LEU A 185 4.49 -8.04 4.24
CA LEU A 185 5.06 -7.78 2.92
C LEU A 185 4.44 -8.67 1.83
N CYS A 186 4.34 -9.98 2.09
CA CYS A 186 3.74 -10.95 1.15
C CYS A 186 2.28 -10.60 0.87
N ARG A 187 1.50 -10.32 1.93
CA ARG A 187 0.09 -9.92 1.80
C ARG A 187 -0.05 -8.61 1.04
N THR A 188 0.78 -7.61 1.34
CA THR A 188 0.77 -6.34 0.59
C THR A 188 1.02 -6.58 -0.89
N ARG A 189 2.02 -7.38 -1.25
CA ARG A 189 2.31 -7.71 -2.65
C ARG A 189 1.16 -8.46 -3.33
N GLN A 190 0.56 -9.44 -2.65
CA GLN A 190 -0.61 -10.15 -3.15
C GLN A 190 -1.78 -9.20 -3.45
N ASN A 191 -2.06 -8.25 -2.55
CA ASN A 191 -3.13 -7.28 -2.76
C ASN A 191 -2.82 -6.33 -3.92
N VAL A 192 -1.59 -5.83 -4.04
CA VAL A 192 -1.16 -5.04 -5.21
C VAL A 192 -1.42 -5.83 -6.50
N ARG A 193 -1.02 -7.09 -6.54
CA ARG A 193 -1.21 -7.94 -7.73
C ARG A 193 -2.65 -8.25 -8.03
N ALA A 194 -3.45 -8.54 -7.01
CA ALA A 194 -4.89 -8.77 -7.16
C ALA A 194 -5.58 -7.53 -7.73
N GLN A 195 -5.23 -6.35 -7.20
CA GLN A 195 -5.78 -5.07 -7.63
C GLN A 195 -5.45 -4.74 -9.09
N TYR A 196 -4.20 -4.96 -9.51
CA TYR A 196 -3.77 -4.69 -10.89
C TYR A 196 -3.79 -5.94 -11.79
N SER A 197 -4.44 -7.03 -11.38
CA SER A 197 -4.56 -8.30 -12.14
C SER A 197 -3.22 -8.86 -12.64
N ILE A 198 -2.14 -8.76 -11.84
CA ILE A 198 -0.78 -9.17 -12.22
C ILE A 198 -0.56 -10.67 -11.95
N PRO A 199 -0.39 -11.52 -12.99
CA PRO A 199 -0.23 -12.96 -12.85
C PRO A 199 1.13 -13.36 -12.27
N GLU A 200 1.25 -14.58 -11.76
CA GLU A 200 2.54 -15.15 -11.33
C GLU A 200 3.30 -15.61 -12.56
N GLU A 201 4.60 -15.38 -12.59
CA GLU A 201 5.45 -15.73 -13.73
C GLU A 201 6.43 -16.85 -13.38
N ARG A 202 7.08 -16.79 -12.22
CA ARG A 202 8.25 -17.62 -11.92
C ARG A 202 8.00 -18.72 -10.89
N CYS A 203 7.15 -18.47 -9.89
CA CYS A 203 6.87 -19.40 -8.78
C CYS A 203 5.37 -19.42 -8.50
N VAL A 204 4.62 -20.25 -9.21
CA VAL A 204 3.16 -20.31 -9.04
C VAL A 204 2.81 -20.75 -7.61
N GLY A 205 2.01 -19.94 -6.90
CA GLY A 205 1.58 -20.08 -5.52
C GLY A 205 2.57 -19.55 -4.47
N CYS A 206 3.78 -19.18 -4.86
CA CYS A 206 4.89 -18.87 -3.95
C CYS A 206 5.69 -17.63 -4.33
N GLU A 207 5.39 -16.96 -5.46
CA GLU A 207 6.22 -15.88 -5.98
C GLU A 207 6.36 -14.73 -4.99
N ASP A 208 5.27 -14.34 -4.34
CA ASP A 208 5.31 -13.22 -3.41
C ASP A 208 6.17 -13.51 -2.17
N LEU A 209 6.14 -14.76 -1.68
CA LEU A 209 6.98 -15.22 -0.57
C LEU A 209 8.46 -15.26 -0.97
N CYS A 210 8.76 -15.82 -2.16
CA CYS A 210 10.12 -15.87 -2.68
C CYS A 210 10.69 -14.47 -2.91
N CYS A 211 9.94 -13.58 -3.55
CA CYS A 211 10.37 -12.19 -3.78
C CYS A 211 10.60 -11.45 -2.44
N ALA A 212 9.66 -11.57 -1.49
CA ALA A 212 9.78 -10.97 -0.17
C ALA A 212 11.02 -11.45 0.59
N PHE A 213 11.31 -12.76 0.56
CA PHE A 213 12.40 -13.38 1.31
C PHE A 213 13.78 -13.16 0.67
N PHE A 214 13.90 -13.35 -0.65
CA PHE A 214 15.20 -13.31 -1.34
C PHE A 214 15.64 -11.91 -1.77
N CYS A 215 14.71 -11.00 -2.07
CA CYS A 215 15.05 -9.59 -2.28
C CYS A 215 13.95 -8.65 -1.77
N THR A 216 13.91 -8.46 -0.45
CA THR A 216 12.97 -7.53 0.20
C THR A 216 13.03 -6.12 -0.37
N CYS A 217 14.23 -5.54 -0.53
CA CYS A 217 14.39 -4.17 -1.02
C CYS A 217 13.95 -4.02 -2.49
N CYS A 218 14.25 -4.99 -3.35
CA CYS A 218 13.76 -5.04 -4.73
C CYS A 218 12.24 -5.06 -4.77
N THR A 219 11.64 -5.96 -3.99
CA THR A 219 10.19 -6.14 -3.91
C THR A 219 9.47 -4.88 -3.47
N LEU A 220 10.00 -4.23 -2.42
CA LEU A 220 9.49 -2.95 -1.95
C LEU A 220 9.66 -1.85 -2.99
N SER A 221 10.82 -1.76 -3.64
CA SER A 221 11.08 -0.74 -4.64
C SER A 221 10.17 -0.90 -5.86
N GLN A 222 9.98 -2.12 -6.36
CA GLN A 222 9.07 -2.44 -7.45
C GLN A 222 7.64 -2.05 -7.09
N MET A 223 7.12 -2.48 -5.94
CA MET A 223 5.79 -2.09 -5.49
C MET A 223 5.68 -0.59 -5.27
N ALA A 224 6.72 0.06 -4.75
CA ALA A 224 6.72 1.48 -4.48
C ALA A 224 6.56 2.31 -5.76
N ARG A 225 7.24 1.92 -6.84
CA ARG A 225 7.17 2.55 -8.16
C ARG A 225 5.94 2.15 -8.96
N HIS A 226 5.43 0.95 -8.74
CA HIS A 226 4.17 0.55 -9.37
C HIS A 226 2.98 1.33 -8.80
N THR A 227 2.97 1.52 -7.48
CA THR A 227 1.88 2.23 -6.77
C THR A 227 2.13 3.74 -6.65
N GLY A 228 3.14 4.31 -7.32
CA GLY A 228 3.47 5.73 -7.20
C GLY A 228 4.02 6.30 -8.48
N GLU A 229 3.63 7.53 -8.80
CA GLU A 229 4.08 8.19 -10.02
C GLU A 229 5.28 9.08 -9.76
N TYR A 230 6.46 8.48 -9.79
CA TYR A 230 7.71 9.20 -9.60
C TYR A 230 8.19 9.93 -10.86
N GLU A 231 7.56 9.73 -12.02
CA GLU A 231 7.86 10.48 -13.24
C GLU A 231 7.24 11.89 -13.20
N THR A 232 6.05 12.00 -12.59
CA THR A 232 5.30 13.26 -12.47
C THR A 232 5.55 13.95 -11.13
N TYR A 233 5.57 13.18 -10.03
CA TYR A 233 5.66 13.74 -8.68
C TYR A 233 6.96 13.32 -7.99
N PRO A 234 7.71 14.25 -7.36
CA PRO A 234 8.94 13.91 -6.68
C PRO A 234 8.67 12.97 -5.50
N GLY A 235 9.57 12.00 -5.29
CA GLY A 235 9.54 11.19 -4.07
C GLY A 235 9.89 12.01 -2.83
N THR A 236 9.34 11.63 -1.68
CA THR A 236 9.68 12.22 -0.37
C THR A 236 10.07 11.11 0.61
N TYR A 237 11.17 11.32 1.33
CA TYR A 237 11.61 10.39 2.36
C TYR A 237 10.64 10.38 3.54
N CYS A 238 10.33 9.20 4.05
CA CYS A 238 9.60 9.00 5.32
C CYS A 238 8.26 9.76 5.45
N SER A 239 7.63 10.18 4.35
CA SER A 239 6.26 10.70 4.38
C SER A 239 5.25 9.55 4.45
N THR A 240 4.00 9.86 4.76
CA THR A 240 2.91 8.88 4.90
C THR A 240 2.67 8.06 3.62
N THR A 241 2.87 8.66 2.45
CA THR A 241 2.56 8.06 1.14
C THR A 241 3.79 7.93 0.24
N GLY A 242 4.94 8.49 0.63
CA GLY A 242 6.14 8.57 -0.21
C GLY A 242 6.14 9.75 -1.18
N HIS A 243 5.10 10.59 -1.16
CA HIS A 243 4.95 11.80 -1.97
C HIS A 243 4.69 13.06 -1.09
N PRO A 244 4.80 14.28 -1.66
CA PRO A 244 4.40 15.51 -1.00
C PRO A 244 2.89 15.56 -0.67
N PRO A 245 2.48 16.33 0.35
CA PRO A 245 1.06 16.55 0.66
C PRO A 245 0.30 17.10 -0.55
N GLY A 246 -0.91 16.60 -0.81
CA GLY A 246 -1.75 17.02 -1.94
C GLY A 246 -1.48 16.29 -3.26
N THR A 247 -0.49 15.40 -3.31
CA THR A 247 -0.27 14.50 -4.46
C THR A 247 -1.43 13.51 -4.56
N PRO A 248 -2.06 13.32 -5.73
CA PRO A 248 -3.09 12.32 -5.89
C PRO A 248 -2.52 10.92 -5.61
N LEU A 249 -3.32 10.08 -4.95
CA LEU A 249 -2.94 8.71 -4.63
C LEU A 249 -3.40 7.78 -5.76
N THR A 250 -2.65 6.71 -5.98
CA THR A 250 -3.08 5.61 -6.85
C THR A 250 -4.39 5.01 -6.32
N VAL A 251 -5.25 4.63 -7.26
CA VAL A 251 -6.45 3.81 -7.01
C VAL A 251 -6.04 2.49 -6.39
#